data_AF-A0A5R2N0U0-F1
#
_entry.id   AF-A0A5R2N0U0-F1
#
_cell.length_a   1.000
_cell.length_b   1.000
_cell.length_c   1.000
_cell.angle_alpha   90.00
_cell.angle_beta   90.00
_cell.angle_gamma   90.00
#
_symmetry.space_group_name_H-M   'P 1'
#
loop_
_entity.id
_entity.type
_entity.pdbx_description
1 polymer ?
#
loop_
_entity_poly.entity_id
_entity_poly.type
_entity_poly.pdbx_seq_one_letter_code
_entity_poly.pdbx_strand_id
1 'polypeptide(L)' 'MSELNDYLVRSAAAITATVERDLTSEMERAASAVVSALSSGKALLVCGNGGSASDAIHIATELVGRFL' A
#
# COMPACT_ATOMS: atom_id res chain seq x y z
N MET A 1 3.34 31.55 4.06
CA MET A 1 3.59 30.41 4.99
C MET A 1 2.30 29.61 5.26
N SER A 2 1.50 29.26 4.24
CA SER A 2 0.31 28.40 4.48
C SER A 2 0.27 27.14 3.61
N GLU A 3 0.72 27.11 2.35
CA GLU A 3 0.54 25.90 1.53
C GLU A 3 1.20 24.62 2.06
N LEU A 4 2.44 24.71 2.57
CA LEU A 4 3.11 23.54 3.15
C LEU A 4 2.42 23.08 4.45
N ASN A 5 2.12 24.01 5.36
CA ASN A 5 1.47 23.66 6.63
C ASN A 5 0.05 23.12 6.38
N ASP A 6 -0.69 23.70 5.44
CA ASP A 6 -2.03 23.25 5.05
C ASP A 6 -1.97 21.84 4.44
N TYR A 7 -0.98 21.56 3.59
CA TYR A 7 -0.75 20.20 3.07
C TYR A 7 -0.44 19.21 4.19
N LEU A 8 0.46 19.56 5.12
CA LEU A 8 0.83 18.69 6.24
C LEU A 8 -0.36 18.41 7.16
N VAL A 9 -1.18 19.42 7.47
CA VAL A 9 -2.41 19.27 8.27
C VAL A 9 -3.40 18.34 7.56
N ARG A 10 -3.61 18.52 6.25
CA ARG A 10 -4.49 17.65 5.46
C ARG A 10 -3.99 16.20 5.41
N SER A 11 -2.68 16.00 5.25
CA SER A 11 -2.07 14.66 5.26
C SER A 11 -2.24 13.99 6.62
N ALA A 12 -2.03 14.71 7.72
CA ALA A 12 -2.24 14.18 9.07
C ALA A 12 -3.71 13.79 9.29
N ALA A 13 -4.65 14.64 8.87
CA ALA A 13 -6.08 14.35 8.97
C ALA A 13 -6.48 13.08 8.20
N ALA A 14 -5.92 12.83 7.01
CA ALA A 14 -6.17 11.60 6.25
C ALA A 14 -5.66 10.34 6.97
N ILE A 15 -4.51 10.43 7.64
CA ILE A 15 -3.97 9.33 8.46
C ILE A 15 -4.89 9.08 9.67
N THR A 16 -5.29 10.13 10.40
CA THR A 16 -6.22 10.00 11.53
C THR A 16 -7.56 9.39 11.11
N ALA A 17 -8.13 9.82 9.99
CA ALA A 17 -9.37 9.24 9.46
C ALA A 17 -9.20 7.76 9.10
N THR A 18 -8.01 7.32 8.72
CA THR A 18 -7.73 5.90 8.45
C THR A 18 -7.70 5.08 9.74
N VAL A 19 -7.22 5.66 10.85
CA VAL A 19 -7.28 5.02 12.18
C VAL A 19 -8.73 4.83 12.62
N GLU A 20 -9.57 5.86 12.48
CA GLU A 20 -10.99 5.79 12.85
C GLU A 20 -11.76 4.73 12.05
N ARG A 21 -11.35 4.50 10.80
CA ARG A 21 -11.96 3.48 9.92
C ARG A 21 -11.57 2.05 10.29
N ASP A 22 -10.55 1.86 11.10
CA ASP A 22 -10.00 0.56 11.52
C ASP A 22 -9.99 -0.48 10.40
N LEU A 23 -9.08 -0.29 9.43
CA LEU A 23 -8.93 -1.20 8.29
C LEU A 23 -8.16 -2.48 8.62
N THR A 24 -8.03 -2.84 9.90
CA THR A 24 -7.22 -3.98 10.35
C THR A 24 -7.72 -5.28 9.71
N SER A 25 -9.04 -5.49 9.71
CA SER A 25 -9.63 -6.73 9.16
C SER A 25 -9.42 -6.86 7.65
N GLU A 26 -9.53 -5.75 6.92
CA GLU A 26 -9.33 -5.66 5.48
C GLU A 26 -7.87 -5.89 5.12
N MET A 27 -6.95 -5.30 5.90
CA MET A 27 -5.51 -5.48 5.74
C MET A 27 -5.11 -6.94 5.98
N GLU A 28 -5.60 -7.56 7.06
CA GLU A 28 -5.35 -8.98 7.36
C GLU A 28 -5.88 -9.90 6.25
N ARG A 29 -7.07 -9.61 5.73
CA ARG A 29 -7.65 -10.37 4.61
C ARG A 29 -6.82 -10.22 3.34
N ALA A 30 -6.38 -9.01 3.00
CA ALA A 30 -5.55 -8.75 1.83
C ALA A 30 -4.20 -9.48 1.95
N ALA A 31 -3.53 -9.35 3.10
CA ALA A 31 -2.27 -10.04 3.36
C ALA A 31 -2.43 -11.57 3.29
N SER A 32 -3.47 -12.12 3.92
CA SER A 32 -3.75 -13.55 3.91
C SER A 32 -3.99 -14.08 2.49
N ALA A 33 -4.72 -13.34 1.65
CA ALA A 33 -4.96 -13.71 0.26
C ALA A 33 -3.67 -13.73 -0.56
N VAL A 34 -2.79 -12.73 -0.39
CA VAL A 34 -1.48 -12.67 -1.06
C VAL A 34 -0.59 -13.83 -0.61
N VAL A 35 -0.47 -14.06 0.70
CA VAL A 35 0.34 -15.17 1.25
C VAL A 35 -0.15 -16.52 0.75
N SER A 36 -1.47 -16.75 0.75
CA SER A 36 -2.05 -18.00 0.25
C SER A 36 -1.77 -18.22 -1.24
N ALA A 37 -1.90 -17.17 -2.06
CA ALA A 37 -1.61 -17.25 -3.49
C ALA A 37 -0.13 -17.58 -3.75
N LEU A 38 0.79 -16.84 -3.13
CA LEU A 38 2.23 -17.05 -3.28
C LEU A 38 2.66 -18.44 -2.78
N SER A 39 2.15 -18.88 -1.62
CA SER A 39 2.42 -20.22 -1.07
C SER A 39 1.91 -21.35 -1.98
N SER A 40 0.90 -21.07 -2.81
CA SER A 40 0.37 -22.02 -3.80
C SER A 40 1.09 -21.94 -5.15
N GLY A 41 2.23 -21.26 -5.24
CA GLY A 41 3.01 -21.10 -6.48
C GLY A 41 2.37 -20.15 -7.50
N LYS A 42 1.40 -19.32 -7.10
CA LYS A 42 0.79 -18.32 -7.98
C LYS A 42 1.58 -17.02 -7.95
N ALA A 43 1.43 -16.21 -9.00
CA ALA A 43 2.00 -14.87 -9.07
C ALA A 43 1.09 -13.82 -8.42
N LEU A 44 1.68 -12.79 -7.82
CA LEU A 44 1.01 -11.54 -7.50
C LEU A 44 1.27 -10.53 -8.62
N LEU A 45 0.21 -10.09 -9.30
CA LEU A 45 0.30 -9.03 -10.31
C LEU A 45 -0.18 -7.71 -9.70
N VAL A 46 0.66 -6.67 -9.77
CA VAL A 46 0.36 -5.32 -9.27
C VAL A 46 0.39 -4.33 -10.43
N CYS A 47 -0.55 -3.38 -10.43
CA CYS A 47 -0.65 -2.35 -11.47
C CYS A 47 -1.23 -1.05 -10.90
N GLY A 48 -0.95 0.06 -11.57
CA GLY A 48 -1.42 1.40 -11.19
C GLY A 48 -1.10 2.42 -12.29
N ASN A 49 -1.65 3.62 -12.16
CA ASN A 49 -1.44 4.75 -13.07
C ASN A 49 -0.86 5.96 -12.31
N GLY A 50 0.04 6.72 -12.93
CA GLY A 50 0.66 7.90 -12.29
C GLY A 50 1.39 7.52 -11.00
N GLY A 51 1.13 8.22 -9.89
CA GLY A 51 1.76 7.92 -8.59
C GLY A 51 1.52 6.48 -8.11
N SER A 52 0.34 5.91 -8.35
CA SER A 52 0.06 4.51 -7.98
C SER A 52 0.85 3.48 -8.80
N ALA A 53 1.40 3.87 -9.96
CA ALA A 53 2.34 3.02 -10.68
C ALA A 53 3.68 2.91 -9.93
N SER A 54 4.12 3.99 -9.27
CA SER A 54 5.30 3.97 -8.39
C SER A 54 5.09 3.06 -7.18
N ASP A 55 3.90 3.09 -6.56
CA ASP A 55 3.55 2.18 -5.46
C ASP A 55 3.53 0.71 -5.93
N ALA A 56 2.97 0.43 -7.10
CA ALA A 56 2.98 -0.91 -7.69
C ALA A 56 4.41 -1.42 -7.93
N ILE A 57 5.30 -0.57 -8.46
CA ILE A 57 6.71 -0.91 -8.64
C ILE A 57 7.40 -1.11 -7.29
N HIS A 58 7.10 -0.28 -6.28
CA HIS A 58 7.67 -0.41 -4.94
C HIS A 58 7.28 -1.77 -4.33
N ILE A 59 5.99 -2.13 -4.34
CA ILE A 59 5.52 -3.44 -3.84
C ILE A 59 6.23 -4.59 -4.55
N ALA A 60 6.33 -4.56 -5.88
CA ALA A 60 7.03 -5.59 -6.63
C ALA A 60 8.52 -5.67 -6.21
N THR A 61 9.16 -4.52 -6.07
CA THR A 61 10.59 -4.43 -5.70
C THR A 61 10.86 -4.98 -4.29
N GLU A 62 10.00 -4.70 -3.31
CA GLU A 62 10.15 -5.28 -1.96
C GLU A 62 10.04 -6.82 -1.97
N LEU A 63 9.20 -7.38 -2.85
CA LEU A 63 8.98 -8.83 -2.92
C LEU A 63 10.07 -9.58 -3.68
N VAL A 64 10.59 -9.01 -4.78
CA VAL A 64 11.55 -9.70 -5.66
C VAL A 64 12.93 -9.08 -5.71
N GLY A 65 13.14 -7.89 -5.13
CA GLY A 65 14.38 -7.11 -5.28
C GLY A 65 15.64 -7.82 -4.79
N ARG A 66 15.51 -8.75 -3.83
CA ARG A 66 16.64 -9.59 -3.36
C ARG A 66 17.08 -10.67 -4.36
N PHE A 67 16.33 -10.86 -5.44
CA PHE A 67 16.58 -11.90 -6.46
C PHE A 67 16.96 -11.32 -7.83
N LEU A 68 17.08 -9.99 -7.93
CA LEU A 68 17.43 -9.25 -9.14
C LEU A 68 18.90 -8.83 -9.14
#